data_AF-A0A8H7U490-F1
#
_entry.id   AF-A0A8H7U490-F1
#
_cell.length_a   1.000
_cell.length_b   1.000
_cell.length_c   1.000
_cell.angle_alpha   90.00
_cell.angle_beta   90.00
_cell.angle_gamma   90.00
#
_symmetry.space_group_name_H-M   'P 1'
#
loop_
_entity.id
_entity.type
_entity.pdbx_description
1 polymer ?
#
loop_
_entity_poly.entity_id
_entity_poly.type
_entity_poly.pdbx_seq_one_letter_code
_entity_poly.pdbx_strand_id
1 'polypeptide(L)'
;MGVHLYDSSTYSTEDELTRLRPALAIANANIPCLVWGEDALAFVHCVPTVLFQFHLIVPDDALEAACRAIMESLPYKKLDAPHPTWQEYGMVDPSRPSCYPSSVTLECTGDMEELASLSADTSIAVHPQSFWSVDVRDTSRSVSLEPAPPHDQRIRLPTSQDMRLFWTRFPKRTNHSSKTSFEENMMVIGCSKSDDAETS
;
A
#
# COMPACT_ATOMS: atom_id res chain seq x y z
N MET A 1 -27.65 -6.71 7.31
CA MET A 1 -26.35 -7.44 7.29
C MET A 1 -25.48 -6.86 8.37
N GLY A 2 -24.88 -7.69 9.24
CA GLY A 2 -23.98 -7.22 10.28
C GLY A 2 -22.60 -6.91 9.68
N VAL A 3 -22.03 -5.75 10.02
CA VAL A 3 -20.64 -5.44 9.69
C VAL A 3 -19.76 -6.27 10.62
N HIS A 4 -19.05 -7.25 10.08
CA HIS A 4 -18.00 -7.93 10.83
C HIS A 4 -16.79 -7.00 10.92
N LEU A 5 -16.60 -6.41 12.09
CA LEU A 5 -15.36 -5.70 12.42
C LEU A 5 -14.34 -6.75 12.86
N TYR A 6 -13.12 -6.65 12.32
CA TYR A 6 -12.02 -7.52 12.69
C TYR A 6 -11.12 -6.78 13.68
N ASP A 7 -10.79 -7.45 14.78
CA ASP A 7 -9.88 -6.92 15.80
C ASP A 7 -8.40 -7.16 15.44
N SER A 8 -8.13 -7.93 14.39
CA SER A 8 -6.80 -8.24 13.88
C SER A 8 -6.82 -8.45 12.36
N SER A 9 -5.66 -8.32 11.73
CA SER A 9 -5.46 -8.69 10.33
C SER A 9 -5.95 -10.10 10.04
N THR A 10 -6.48 -10.30 8.83
CA THR A 10 -6.89 -11.63 8.32
C THR A 10 -5.72 -12.43 7.79
N TYR A 11 -4.52 -11.84 7.74
CA TYR A 11 -3.29 -12.46 7.25
C TYR A 11 -2.49 -13.05 8.41
N SER A 12 -1.75 -14.13 8.13
CA SER A 12 -0.83 -14.69 9.12
C SER A 12 0.36 -13.74 9.30
N THR A 13 0.97 -13.73 10.49
CA THR A 13 2.19 -12.94 10.74
C THR A 13 3.33 -13.30 9.77
N GLU A 14 3.41 -14.56 9.33
CA GLU A 14 4.39 -15.00 8.33
C GLU A 14 4.15 -14.36 6.95
N ASP A 15 2.88 -14.27 6.53
CA ASP A 15 2.51 -13.59 5.28
C ASP A 15 2.83 -12.08 5.37
N GLU A 16 2.47 -11.44 6.48
CA GLU A 16 2.77 -10.02 6.70
C GLU A 16 4.27 -9.76 6.64
N LEU A 17 5.07 -10.58 7.32
CA LEU A 17 6.54 -10.45 7.30
C LEU A 17 7.12 -10.67 5.90
N THR A 18 6.58 -11.62 5.16
CA THR A 18 7.08 -11.91 3.81
C THR A 18 6.77 -10.75 2.87
N ARG A 19 5.57 -10.17 2.96
CA ARG A 19 5.16 -8.98 2.20
C ARG A 19 5.94 -7.73 2.59
N LEU A 20 6.33 -7.59 3.85
CA LEU A 20 7.11 -6.45 4.32
C LEU A 20 8.62 -6.51 3.99
N ARG A 21 9.12 -7.58 3.35
CA ARG A 21 10.55 -7.71 2.97
C ARG A 21 11.08 -6.52 2.16
N PRO A 22 10.37 -5.97 1.17
CA PRO A 22 10.86 -4.80 0.44
C PRO A 22 10.96 -3.54 1.31
N ALA A 23 9.99 -3.34 2.22
CA ALA A 23 10.05 -2.24 3.19
C ALA A 23 11.26 -2.40 4.12
N LEU A 24 11.55 -3.64 4.55
CA LEU A 24 12.71 -3.95 5.37
C LEU A 24 14.04 -3.68 4.63
N ALA A 25 14.12 -3.98 3.33
CA ALA A 25 15.29 -3.67 2.51
C ALA A 25 15.57 -2.16 2.46
N ILE A 26 14.52 -1.34 2.28
CA ILE A 26 14.64 0.13 2.31
C ILE A 26 15.04 0.62 3.71
N ALA A 27 14.41 0.09 4.76
CA ALA A 27 14.72 0.44 6.14
C ALA A 27 16.17 0.12 6.51
N ASN A 28 16.70 -1.02 6.05
CA ASN A 28 18.11 -1.42 6.25
C ASN A 28 19.10 -0.49 5.55
N ALA A 29 18.68 0.16 4.46
CA ALA A 29 19.44 1.24 3.81
C ALA A 29 19.31 2.60 4.53
N ASN A 30 18.65 2.66 5.68
CA ASN A 30 18.34 3.87 6.46
C ASN A 30 17.53 4.92 5.68
N ILE A 31 16.66 4.45 4.77
CA ILE A 31 15.75 5.30 4.03
C ILE A 31 14.37 5.23 4.71
N PRO A 32 13.76 6.37 5.08
CA PRO A 32 12.40 6.39 5.57
C PRO A 32 11.43 5.86 4.50
N CYS A 33 10.49 5.00 4.88
CA CYS A 33 9.46 4.52 3.98
C CYS A 33 8.12 4.32 4.71
N LEU A 34 7.05 4.45 3.94
CA LEU A 34 5.69 4.21 4.39
C LEU A 34 5.07 3.10 3.52
N VAL A 35 4.63 2.02 4.14
CA VAL A 35 3.80 1.00 3.47
C VAL A 35 2.43 1.61 3.21
N TRP A 36 1.91 1.43 2.00
CA TRP A 36 0.71 2.10 1.52
C TRP A 36 -0.25 1.11 0.86
N GLY A 37 -1.46 1.59 0.52
CA GLY A 37 -2.46 0.79 -0.20
C GLY A 37 -3.09 -0.31 0.66
N GLU A 38 -3.36 -1.44 0.01
CA GLU A 38 -4.11 -2.58 0.57
C GLU A 38 -3.38 -3.21 1.76
N ASP A 39 -2.06 -3.30 1.74
CA ASP A 39 -1.25 -3.79 2.86
C ASP A 39 -1.45 -2.95 4.13
N ALA A 40 -1.49 -1.61 4.00
CA ALA A 40 -1.77 -0.74 5.14
C ALA A 40 -3.20 -0.91 5.68
N LEU A 41 -4.17 -1.12 4.79
CA LEU A 41 -5.57 -1.40 5.17
C LEU A 41 -5.70 -2.72 5.92
N ALA A 42 -5.04 -3.77 5.42
CA ALA A 42 -5.12 -5.11 5.99
C ALA A 42 -4.41 -5.17 7.35
N PHE A 43 -3.16 -4.71 7.42
CA PHE A 43 -2.30 -5.01 8.57
C PHE A 43 -2.57 -4.10 9.77
N VAL A 44 -2.81 -2.81 9.55
CA VAL A 44 -3.03 -1.85 10.65
C VAL A 44 -4.50 -1.55 10.88
N HIS A 45 -5.30 -1.53 9.82
CA HIS A 45 -6.71 -1.18 9.93
C HIS A 45 -7.64 -2.39 9.93
N CYS A 46 -7.08 -3.60 9.87
CA CYS A 46 -7.81 -4.87 9.94
C CYS A 46 -8.97 -4.92 8.93
N VAL A 47 -8.82 -4.25 7.78
CA VAL A 47 -9.84 -4.25 6.72
C VAL A 47 -9.63 -5.50 5.88
N PRO A 48 -10.61 -6.41 5.78
CA PRO A 48 -10.50 -7.57 4.91
C PRO A 48 -10.46 -7.11 3.45
N THR A 49 -9.29 -7.23 2.84
CA THR A 49 -9.04 -6.89 1.44
C THR A 49 -8.17 -7.96 0.83
N VAL A 50 -8.24 -8.12 -0.49
CA VAL A 50 -7.27 -8.92 -1.24
C VAL A 50 -6.03 -8.06 -1.46
N LEU A 51 -4.85 -8.64 -1.25
CA LEU A 51 -3.58 -7.96 -1.47
C LEU A 51 -3.11 -8.18 -2.92
N PHE A 52 -2.76 -7.08 -3.59
CA PHE A 52 -2.32 -7.06 -4.99
C PHE A 52 -0.86 -6.60 -5.07
N GLN A 53 -0.59 -5.50 -5.77
CA GLN A 53 0.73 -4.89 -5.86
C GLN A 53 1.13 -4.31 -4.49
N PHE A 54 2.38 -4.48 -4.10
CA PHE A 54 2.91 -3.86 -2.88
C PHE A 54 3.25 -2.40 -3.12
N HIS A 55 2.72 -1.49 -2.29
CA HIS A 55 2.90 -0.05 -2.46
C HIS A 55 3.78 0.54 -1.35
N LEU A 56 4.82 1.28 -1.75
CA LEU A 56 5.74 1.97 -0.85
C LEU A 56 5.83 3.45 -1.21
N ILE A 57 5.81 4.32 -0.21
CA ILE A 57 6.09 5.76 -0.38
C ILE A 57 7.44 6.06 0.27
N VAL A 58 8.27 6.83 -0.42
CA VAL A 58 9.61 7.26 0.03
C VAL A 58 9.82 8.75 -0.25
N PRO A 59 10.82 9.41 0.38
CA PRO A 59 11.17 10.77 0.04
C PRO A 59 11.56 10.88 -1.44
N ASP A 60 11.15 11.97 -2.09
CA ASP A 60 11.42 12.21 -3.51
C ASP A 60 12.91 12.08 -3.87
N ASP A 61 13.78 12.60 -3.00
CA ASP A 61 15.24 12.57 -3.15
C ASP A 61 15.86 11.17 -2.93
N ALA A 62 15.11 10.23 -2.37
CA ALA A 62 15.54 8.88 -2.07
C ALA A 62 14.93 7.81 -3.00
N LEU A 63 14.08 8.18 -3.97
CA LEU A 63 13.33 7.25 -4.82
C LEU A 63 14.22 6.19 -5.49
N GLU A 64 15.26 6.62 -6.21
CA GLU A 64 16.18 5.71 -6.89
C GLU A 64 17.05 4.90 -5.92
N ALA A 65 17.41 5.47 -4.76
CA ALA A 65 18.18 4.77 -3.73
C ALA A 65 17.34 3.66 -3.07
N ALA A 66 16.05 3.91 -2.83
CA ALA A 66 15.11 2.93 -2.30
C ALA A 66 14.91 1.77 -3.28
N CYS A 67 14.72 2.06 -4.57
CA CYS A 67 14.60 1.04 -5.60
C CYS A 67 15.86 0.16 -5.66
N ARG A 68 17.04 0.78 -5.59
CA ARG A 68 18.32 0.06 -5.55
C ARG A 68 18.45 -0.84 -4.33
N ALA A 69 18.08 -0.35 -3.14
CA ALA A 69 18.14 -1.13 -1.91
C ALA A 69 17.29 -2.42 -2.00
N ILE A 70 16.11 -2.35 -2.61
CA ILE A 70 15.27 -3.52 -2.87
C ILE A 70 15.97 -4.47 -3.84
N MET A 71 16.41 -3.99 -5.01
CA MET A 71 17.02 -4.84 -6.04
C MET A 71 18.35 -5.48 -5.63
N GLU A 72 19.11 -4.84 -4.73
CA GLU A 72 20.35 -5.41 -4.19
C GLU A 72 20.08 -6.50 -3.15
N SER A 73 18.93 -6.47 -2.47
CA SER A 73 18.60 -7.38 -1.36
C SER A 73 17.64 -8.50 -1.76
N LEU A 74 16.84 -8.30 -2.80
CA LEU A 74 15.72 -9.15 -3.20
C LEU A 74 15.73 -9.33 -4.72
N PRO A 75 15.15 -10.42 -5.26
CA PRO A 75 15.20 -10.75 -6.68
C PRO A 75 14.23 -9.90 -7.50
N TYR A 76 14.40 -8.58 -7.50
CA TYR A 76 13.59 -7.64 -8.27
C TYR A 76 14.43 -6.93 -9.32
N LYS A 77 13.79 -6.54 -10.42
CA LYS A 77 14.37 -5.64 -11.44
C LYS A 77 13.42 -4.46 -11.68
N LYS A 78 14.00 -3.33 -12.10
CA LYS A 78 13.22 -2.18 -12.56
C LYS A 78 12.50 -2.53 -13.86
N LEU A 79 11.23 -2.15 -13.95
CA LEU A 79 10.39 -2.33 -15.12
C LEU A 79 10.37 -1.01 -15.91
N ASP A 80 10.92 -1.02 -17.11
CA ASP A 80 11.02 0.19 -17.95
C ASP A 80 9.75 0.48 -18.76
N ALA A 81 8.89 -0.53 -18.94
CA ALA A 81 7.63 -0.43 -19.68
C ALA A 81 6.59 -1.39 -19.10
N PRO A 82 5.29 -1.06 -19.13
CA PRO A 82 4.22 -1.94 -18.66
C PRO A 82 4.33 -3.34 -19.23
N HIS A 83 4.13 -4.36 -18.39
CA HIS A 83 4.27 -5.73 -18.84
C HIS A 83 3.06 -6.15 -19.71
N PRO A 84 3.26 -6.82 -20.87
CA PRO A 84 2.17 -7.21 -21.77
C PRO A 84 1.11 -8.13 -21.16
N THR A 85 1.44 -8.80 -20.05
CA THR A 85 0.53 -9.72 -19.35
C THR A 85 -0.30 -9.05 -18.26
N TRP A 86 -0.08 -7.75 -17.97
CA TRP A 86 -0.94 -7.03 -17.04
C TRP A 86 -2.36 -6.99 -17.58
N GLN A 87 -3.35 -7.26 -16.72
CA GLN A 87 -4.75 -7.23 -17.12
C GLN A 87 -5.14 -5.88 -17.73
N GLU A 88 -4.51 -4.80 -17.27
CA GLU A 88 -4.75 -3.46 -17.81
C GLU A 88 -3.98 -3.14 -19.09
N TYR A 89 -3.04 -3.97 -19.56
CA TYR A 89 -2.16 -3.61 -20.69
C TYR A 89 -2.93 -3.17 -21.95
N GLY A 90 -4.03 -3.85 -22.29
CA GLY A 90 -4.90 -3.48 -23.42
C GLY A 90 -5.86 -2.31 -23.15
N MET A 91 -5.98 -1.87 -21.90
CA MET A 91 -6.82 -0.75 -21.44
C MET A 91 -6.00 0.50 -21.08
N VAL A 92 -4.68 0.36 -21.03
CA VAL A 92 -3.74 1.42 -20.69
C VAL A 92 -3.61 2.35 -21.90
N ASP A 93 -3.84 3.64 -21.68
CA ASP A 93 -3.52 4.67 -22.65
C ASP A 93 -2.00 4.64 -22.92
N PRO A 94 -1.53 4.35 -24.15
CA PRO A 94 -0.12 4.29 -24.45
C PRO A 94 0.62 5.61 -24.18
N SER A 95 -0.10 6.75 -24.20
CA SER A 95 0.45 8.05 -23.87
C SER A 95 0.58 8.29 -22.36
N ARG A 96 -0.10 7.48 -21.54
CA ARG A 96 -0.12 7.55 -20.08
C ARG A 96 -0.10 6.13 -19.49
N PRO A 97 1.03 5.41 -19.63
CA PRO A 97 1.10 3.98 -19.38
C PRO A 97 0.89 3.56 -17.91
N SER A 98 0.93 4.52 -16.98
CA SER A 98 0.85 4.27 -15.55
C SER A 98 -0.12 5.23 -14.88
N CYS A 99 -0.90 4.69 -13.93
CA CYS A 99 -1.69 5.48 -12.97
C CYS A 99 -0.81 6.35 -12.06
N TYR A 100 0.48 6.01 -11.96
CA TYR A 100 1.48 6.66 -11.11
C TYR A 100 2.70 7.08 -11.96
N PRO A 101 2.61 8.18 -12.71
CA PRO A 101 3.62 8.53 -13.73
C PRO A 101 5.00 8.84 -13.15
N SER A 102 5.09 9.21 -11.88
CA SER A 102 6.34 9.52 -11.17
C SER A 102 6.88 8.35 -10.36
N SER A 103 6.24 7.18 -10.41
CA SER A 103 6.60 6.02 -9.61
C SER A 103 7.42 5.03 -10.39
N VAL A 104 8.20 4.22 -9.67
CA VAL A 104 8.99 3.14 -10.23
C VAL A 104 8.31 1.83 -9.92
N THR A 105 8.10 1.01 -10.94
CA THR A 105 7.63 -0.37 -10.76
C THR A 105 8.83 -1.31 -10.78
N LEU A 106 8.88 -2.19 -9.77
CA LEU A 106 9.81 -3.30 -9.70
C LEU A 106 9.05 -4.60 -9.93
N GLU A 107 9.60 -5.48 -10.75
CA GLU A 107 9.03 -6.80 -11.05
C GLU A 107 9.91 -7.87 -10.43
N CYS A 108 9.28 -8.87 -9.81
CA CYS A 108 10.02 -10.00 -9.28
C CYS A 108 10.59 -10.86 -10.41
N THR A 109 11.83 -11.29 -10.25
CA THR A 109 12.61 -12.11 -11.20
C THR A 109 12.81 -13.55 -10.73
N GLY A 110 12.32 -13.87 -9.53
CA GLY A 110 12.33 -15.22 -8.99
C GLY A 110 11.42 -16.17 -9.75
N ASP A 111 11.55 -17.47 -9.48
CA ASP A 111 10.65 -18.47 -10.05
C ASP A 111 9.21 -18.22 -9.54
N MET A 112 8.27 -18.08 -10.48
CA MET A 112 6.87 -17.78 -10.19
C MET A 112 6.20 -18.89 -9.35
N GLU A 113 6.67 -20.13 -9.45
CA GLU A 113 6.17 -21.26 -8.66
C GLU A 113 6.60 -21.15 -7.18
N GLU A 114 7.80 -20.64 -6.93
CA GLU A 114 8.32 -20.34 -5.60
C GLU A 114 7.65 -19.08 -5.01
N LEU A 115 7.45 -18.03 -5.81
CA LEU A 115 6.72 -16.80 -5.44
C LEU A 115 5.27 -17.07 -5.01
N ALA A 116 4.57 -17.94 -5.74
CA ALA A 116 3.19 -18.31 -5.42
C ALA A 116 3.09 -19.03 -4.06
N SER A 117 4.12 -19.79 -3.68
CA SER A 117 4.20 -20.44 -2.37
C SER A 117 4.60 -19.50 -1.23
N LEU A 118 5.24 -18.37 -1.54
CA LEU A 118 5.75 -17.40 -0.57
C LEU A 118 4.82 -16.21 -0.35
N SER A 119 3.59 -16.23 -0.89
CA SER A 119 2.67 -15.08 -0.87
C SER A 119 3.34 -13.76 -1.32
N ALA A 120 4.39 -13.89 -2.15
CA ALA A 120 5.30 -12.81 -2.47
C ALA A 120 4.76 -11.99 -3.63
N ASP A 121 4.89 -10.68 -3.51
CA ASP A 121 4.40 -9.74 -4.50
C ASP A 121 5.11 -9.91 -5.84
N THR A 122 4.30 -10.10 -6.89
CA THR A 122 4.82 -10.18 -8.25
C THR A 122 5.36 -8.84 -8.74
N SER A 123 4.89 -7.73 -8.16
CA SER A 123 5.40 -6.40 -8.42
C SER A 123 5.28 -5.47 -7.20
N ILE A 124 6.19 -4.50 -7.14
CA ILE A 124 6.22 -3.43 -6.14
C ILE A 124 6.14 -2.09 -6.87
N ALA A 125 5.33 -1.18 -6.37
CA ALA A 125 5.33 0.22 -6.79
C ALA A 125 5.99 1.08 -5.70
N VAL A 126 7.07 1.77 -6.08
CA VAL A 126 7.76 2.74 -5.22
C VAL A 126 7.38 4.15 -5.67
N HIS A 127 6.76 4.90 -4.78
CA HIS A 127 6.18 6.21 -5.06
C HIS A 127 7.00 7.33 -4.39
N PRO A 128 7.22 8.46 -5.08
CA PRO A 128 7.69 9.68 -4.43
C PRO A 128 6.56 10.27 -3.57
N GLN A 129 6.91 10.75 -2.39
CA GLN A 129 5.97 11.30 -1.42
C GLN A 129 5.18 12.53 -1.93
N SER A 130 5.79 13.34 -2.82
CA SER A 130 5.11 14.51 -3.39
C SER A 130 3.84 14.17 -4.16
N PHE A 131 3.79 13.01 -4.81
CA PHE A 131 2.60 12.54 -5.52
C PHE A 131 1.42 12.28 -4.58
N TRP A 132 1.70 11.93 -3.31
CA TRP A 132 0.70 11.61 -2.29
C TRP A 132 0.47 12.76 -1.30
N SER A 133 1.27 13.82 -1.36
CA SER A 133 1.22 14.95 -0.42
C SER A 133 1.34 14.49 1.04
N VAL A 134 2.20 13.48 1.25
CA VAL A 134 2.59 12.95 2.55
C VAL A 134 4.05 13.32 2.78
N ASP A 135 4.45 13.50 4.03
CA ASP A 135 5.86 13.55 4.40
C ASP A 135 6.18 12.27 5.18
N VAL A 136 6.92 11.34 4.57
CA VAL A 136 7.23 10.06 5.24
C VAL A 136 8.20 10.23 6.41
N ARG A 137 8.84 11.40 6.51
CA ARG A 137 9.71 11.77 7.64
C ARG A 137 8.90 12.28 8.83
N ASP A 138 7.65 12.70 8.62
CA ASP A 138 6.73 13.07 9.69
C ASP A 138 6.09 11.81 10.30
N THR A 139 6.66 11.36 11.41
CA THR A 139 6.18 10.17 12.13
C THR A 139 4.90 10.40 12.93
N SER A 140 4.42 11.65 13.06
CA SER A 140 3.20 11.94 13.84
C SER A 140 1.92 11.39 13.20
N ARG A 141 1.98 11.09 11.89
CA ARG A 141 0.85 10.60 11.10
C ARG A 141 0.97 9.15 10.66
N SER A 142 1.98 8.44 11.16
CA SER A 142 2.21 7.03 10.90
C SER A 142 2.30 6.23 12.20
N VAL A 143 2.11 4.93 12.10
CA VAL A 143 2.27 3.96 13.19
C VAL A 143 3.22 2.85 12.77
N SER A 144 3.84 2.18 13.74
CA SER A 144 4.50 0.90 13.49
C SER A 144 3.48 -0.23 13.68
N LEU A 145 3.73 -1.38 13.06
CA LEU A 145 2.88 -2.56 13.24
C LEU A 145 3.07 -3.11 14.66
N GLU A 146 1.97 -3.25 15.41
CA GLU A 146 1.93 -3.89 16.73
C GLU A 146 1.14 -5.21 16.65
N PRO A 147 1.51 -6.27 17.39
CA PRO A 147 2.60 -6.32 18.38
C PRO A 147 3.97 -6.67 17.76
N ALA A 148 5.04 -6.03 18.24
CA ALA A 148 6.42 -6.37 17.87
C ALA A 148 6.89 -7.73 18.46
N PRO A 149 7.98 -8.38 18.01
CA PRO A 149 8.69 -8.42 16.71
C PRO A 149 8.27 -9.66 15.87
N PRO A 150 8.72 -9.79 14.60
CA PRO A 150 9.94 -9.21 14.01
C PRO A 150 9.68 -8.11 12.98
N HIS A 151 8.71 -7.22 13.25
CA HIS A 151 8.57 -6.01 12.46
C HIS A 151 9.56 -4.94 12.93
N ASP A 152 10.32 -4.39 11.98
CA ASP A 152 11.25 -3.29 12.22
C ASP A 152 10.46 -2.00 12.45
N GLN A 153 10.67 -1.32 13.58
CA GLN A 153 9.95 -0.08 13.92
C GLN A 153 10.18 1.05 12.90
N ARG A 154 11.24 0.96 12.08
CA ARG A 154 11.52 1.88 10.96
C ARG A 154 10.54 1.69 9.81
N ILE A 155 9.87 0.54 9.72
CA ILE A 155 8.76 0.32 8.78
C ILE A 155 7.51 0.97 9.38
N ARG A 156 6.97 1.94 8.65
CA ARG A 156 5.81 2.73 9.08
C ARG A 156 4.63 2.47 8.17
N LEU A 157 3.43 2.58 8.73
CA LEU A 157 2.15 2.49 8.04
C LEU A 157 1.31 3.73 8.38
N PRO A 158 0.43 4.20 7.49
CA PRO A 158 -0.39 5.38 7.75
C PRO A 158 -1.37 5.19 8.89
N THR A 159 -1.74 6.30 9.53
CA THR A 159 -2.91 6.33 10.41
C THR A 159 -4.21 6.29 9.61
N SER A 160 -5.32 5.95 10.27
CA SER A 160 -6.65 5.87 9.63
C SER A 160 -7.12 7.21 9.04
N GLN A 161 -6.61 8.34 9.54
CA GLN A 161 -6.88 9.67 9.00
C GLN A 161 -6.25 9.87 7.62
N ASP A 162 -5.07 9.32 7.39
CA ASP A 162 -4.32 9.46 6.14
C ASP A 162 -4.81 8.50 5.06
N MET A 163 -5.32 7.33 5.46
CA MET A 163 -5.94 6.38 4.52
C MET A 163 -7.22 6.89 3.86
N ARG A 164 -7.86 7.95 4.38
CA ARG A 164 -8.95 8.63 3.65
C ARG A 164 -8.46 9.31 2.37
N LEU A 165 -7.20 9.71 2.30
CA LEU A 165 -6.62 10.34 1.11
C LEU A 165 -6.36 9.33 -0.01
N PHE A 166 -6.07 8.07 0.32
CA PHE A 166 -5.93 6.97 -0.66
C PHE A 166 -7.14 6.89 -1.59
N TRP A 167 -8.35 6.87 -1.01
CA TRP A 167 -9.59 6.68 -1.77
C TRP A 167 -10.05 7.90 -2.57
N THR A 168 -9.61 9.10 -2.20
CA THR A 168 -10.04 10.35 -2.87
C THR A 168 -9.20 10.70 -4.11
N ARG A 169 -8.01 10.11 -4.26
CA ARG A 169 -7.09 10.37 -5.38
C ARG A 169 -7.14 9.35 -6.51
N PHE A 170 -7.86 8.24 -6.37
CA PHE A 170 -8.18 7.44 -7.55
C PHE A 170 -9.00 8.29 -8.51
N PRO A 171 -8.52 8.56 -9.74
CA PRO A 171 -9.30 9.30 -10.70
C PRO A 171 -10.61 8.55 -10.90
N LYS A 172 -11.75 9.24 -10.71
CA LYS A 172 -13.07 8.72 -11.05
C LYS A 172 -12.98 8.18 -12.48
N ARG A 173 -12.96 6.86 -12.64
CA ARG A 173 -13.20 6.23 -13.94
C ARG A 173 -14.61 6.65 -14.34
N THR A 174 -14.71 7.61 -15.27
CA THR A 174 -15.94 7.82 -16.00
C THR A 174 -16.10 6.63 -16.94
N ASN A 175 -16.67 5.54 -16.43
CA ASN A 175 -17.38 4.58 -17.26
C ASN A 175 -18.60 4.08 -16.48
N HIS A 176 -19.77 4.39 -17.04
CA HIS A 176 -21.06 3.87 -16.62
C HIS A 176 -21.03 2.35 -16.72
N SER A 177 -21.22 1.64 -15.59
CA SER A 177 -21.94 0.34 -15.49
C SER A 177 -21.56 -0.52 -14.25
N SER A 178 -21.04 0.04 -13.16
CA SER A 178 -20.92 -0.72 -11.90
C SER A 178 -20.88 0.23 -10.70
N LYS A 179 -22.04 0.83 -10.41
CA LYS A 179 -22.19 1.89 -9.41
C LYS A 179 -22.83 1.44 -8.08
N THR A 180 -22.97 0.15 -7.81
CA THR A 180 -23.95 -0.29 -6.78
C THR A 180 -23.47 -1.41 -5.87
N SER A 181 -22.18 -1.56 -5.58
CA SER A 181 -21.76 -2.52 -4.53
C SER A 181 -20.68 -2.03 -3.58
N PHE A 182 -19.84 -1.07 -4.00
CA PHE A 182 -18.74 -0.59 -3.15
C PHE A 182 -19.08 0.69 -2.37
N GLU A 183 -19.90 1.59 -2.93
CA GLU A 183 -20.32 2.83 -2.23
C GLU A 183 -21.30 2.55 -1.07
N GLU A 184 -22.13 1.50 -1.15
CA GLU A 184 -23.11 1.20 -0.09
C GLU A 184 -22.47 0.70 1.21
N ASN A 185 -21.34 0.00 1.16
CA ASN A 185 -20.64 -0.42 2.38
C ASN A 185 -19.87 0.71 3.07
N MET A 186 -19.60 1.82 2.36
CA MET A 186 -18.78 2.93 2.87
C MET A 186 -19.63 4.04 3.55
N MET A 187 -20.93 4.07 3.31
CA MET A 187 -21.83 5.06 3.92
C MET A 187 -22.16 4.76 5.40
N VAL A 188 -21.87 3.54 5.88
CA VAL A 188 -22.19 3.11 7.25
C VAL A 188 -21.09 3.48 8.27
N ILE A 189 -19.88 3.82 7.81
CA ILE A 189 -18.74 4.19 8.68
C ILE A 189 -18.65 5.73 8.87
N GLY A 190 -19.71 6.46 8.48
CA GLY A 190 -19.80 7.91 8.61
C GLY A 190 -20.74 8.36 9.73
N CYS A 191 -20.17 8.89 10.81
CA CYS A 191 -20.81 9.73 11.83
C CYS A 191 -21.93 9.11 12.69
N SER A 192 -21.57 8.76 13.93
CA SER A 192 -22.38 9.18 15.09
C SER A 192 -21.54 10.15 15.92
N LYS A 193 -21.72 11.45 15.67
CA LYS A 193 -21.62 12.45 16.73
C LYS A 193 -22.98 12.47 17.42
N SER A 194 -23.00 12.27 18.72
CA SER A 194 -24.04 12.84 19.58
C SER A 194 -23.34 13.40 20.79
N ASP A 195 -23.26 14.74 20.79
CA ASP A 195 -23.04 15.58 21.95
C ASP A 195 -24.10 15.29 23.03
N ASP A 196 -23.72 15.39 24.30
CA ASP A 196 -24.52 15.91 25.42
C ASP A 196 -23.53 16.14 26.57
N ALA A 197 -23.00 17.35 26.73
CA ALA A 197 -23.58 18.49 27.44
C ALA A 197 -23.45 18.36 28.97
N GLU A 198 -22.43 19.04 29.47
CA GLU A 198 -22.21 19.40 30.88
C GLU A 198 -23.26 20.45 31.29
N THR A 199 -24.00 20.23 32.39
CA THR A 199 -24.47 21.33 33.25
C THR A 199 -24.79 20.83 34.66
N SER A 200 -24.02 21.36 35.62
CA SER A 200 -24.25 21.62 37.05
C SER A 200 -25.00 20.61 37.92
#